data_AF-A0A1Y3X168-F1
#
_entry.id   AF-A0A1Y3X168-F1
#
_cell.length_a   1.000
_cell.length_b   1.000
_cell.length_c   1.000
_cell.angle_alpha   90.00
_cell.angle_beta   90.00
_cell.angle_gamma   90.00
#
_symmetry.space_group_name_H-M   'P 1'
#
loop_
_entity.id
_entity.type
_entity.pdbx_description
1 polymer ?
#
loop_
_entity_poly.entity_id
_entity_poly.type
_entity_poly.pdbx_seq_one_letter_code
_entity_poly.pdbx_strand_id
1 'polypeptide(L)'
;MSAEIRVGKVSSIDYPSGMVRVTYPDMDDDVTRLIPLFSSEYAMPPVGALVAVVHLSNGAEAGVVLGRPWSAKLTPPEGFEGLYRKDFDLTPGQCYFRYDAAGPESLFHNEGDSAVEIQGSQDTRIKGDRTETIEGSTDTTVKGNCSETVQGSQTTAIQGDAQITVSGKLTLQVGGCTVQIDGSSVSVTAASAVRLNAPTLSLEGTTVQINGATVNIIGGAGDCAIMGKSLVTHTHTSTAPGSPTTPPL
;
A
#
# COMPACT_ATOMS: atom_id res chain seq x y z
N MET A 1 13.63 -45.47 38.08
CA MET A 1 12.59 -45.58 37.03
C MET A 1 13.03 -44.72 35.87
N SER A 2 13.08 -45.28 34.66
CA SER A 2 13.38 -44.54 33.44
C SER A 2 12.30 -43.48 33.22
N ALA A 3 12.68 -42.28 32.78
CA ALA A 3 11.69 -41.32 32.26
C ALA A 3 10.99 -41.98 31.06
N GLU A 4 9.67 -42.12 31.12
CA GLU A 4 8.87 -42.73 30.07
C GLU A 4 8.25 -41.65 29.18
N ILE A 5 8.37 -41.83 27.86
CA ILE A 5 7.63 -41.05 26.87
C ILE A 5 6.35 -41.80 26.56
N ARG A 6 5.19 -41.16 26.71
CA ARG A 6 3.87 -41.74 26.42
C ARG A 6 3.13 -40.90 25.38
N VAL A 7 2.21 -41.52 24.65
CA VAL A 7 1.29 -40.84 23.75
C VAL A 7 -0.11 -40.94 24.33
N GLY A 8 -0.73 -39.79 24.60
CA GLY A 8 -2.08 -39.72 25.15
C GLY A 8 -2.96 -38.75 24.38
N LYS A 9 -4.21 -38.60 24.82
CA LYS A 9 -5.17 -37.65 24.25
C LYS A 9 -5.43 -36.51 25.23
N VAL A 10 -5.43 -35.27 24.75
CA VAL A 10 -5.82 -34.12 25.57
C VAL A 10 -7.27 -34.30 26.04
N SER A 11 -7.51 -34.27 27.36
CA SER A 11 -8.85 -34.42 27.95
C SER A 11 -9.45 -33.10 28.43
N SER A 12 -8.62 -32.15 28.88
CA SER A 12 -9.04 -30.79 29.21
C SER A 12 -7.87 -29.82 29.13
N ILE A 13 -8.17 -28.54 28.95
CA ILE A 13 -7.20 -27.46 28.82
C ILE A 13 -7.56 -26.37 29.83
N ASP A 14 -6.55 -25.89 30.56
CA ASP A 14 -6.62 -24.70 31.39
C ASP A 14 -5.83 -23.58 30.69
N TYR A 15 -6.53 -22.81 29.86
CA TYR A 15 -5.91 -21.77 29.01
C TYR A 15 -5.15 -20.71 29.83
N PRO A 16 -5.72 -20.14 30.92
CA PRO A 16 -5.00 -19.17 31.75
C PRO A 16 -3.65 -19.65 32.31
N SER A 17 -3.52 -20.93 32.63
CA SER A 17 -2.27 -21.48 33.18
C SER A 17 -1.35 -22.12 32.14
N GLY A 18 -1.83 -22.30 30.90
CA GLY A 18 -1.11 -22.99 29.84
C GLY A 18 -0.89 -24.48 30.11
N MET A 19 -1.80 -25.10 30.88
CA MET A 19 -1.71 -26.49 31.30
C MET A 19 -2.83 -27.33 30.69
N VAL A 20 -2.58 -28.64 30.58
CA VAL A 20 -3.56 -29.60 30.07
C VAL A 20 -3.64 -30.83 30.97
N ARG A 21 -4.74 -31.56 30.86
CA ARG A 21 -4.82 -32.97 31.26
C ARG A 21 -4.78 -33.85 30.02
N VAL A 22 -4.12 -34.98 30.15
CA VAL A 22 -3.96 -36.01 29.12
C VAL A 22 -4.47 -37.34 29.67
N THR A 23 -5.32 -38.01 28.89
CA THR A 23 -5.79 -39.38 29.12
C THR A 23 -4.88 -40.37 28.41
N TYR A 24 -4.55 -41.47 29.08
CA TYR A 24 -3.73 -42.57 28.57
C TYR A 24 -4.59 -43.83 28.33
N PRO A 25 -5.00 -44.10 27.08
CA PRO A 25 -5.81 -45.29 26.76
C PRO A 25 -5.08 -46.62 27.02
N ASP A 26 -3.75 -46.61 27.08
CA ASP A 26 -2.91 -47.75 27.42
C ASP A 26 -2.83 -48.04 28.93
N MET A 27 -3.40 -47.15 29.76
CA MET A 27 -3.38 -47.22 31.23
C MET A 27 -4.80 -47.11 31.80
N ASP A 28 -5.76 -47.89 31.25
CA ASP A 28 -7.16 -47.91 31.72
C ASP A 28 -7.83 -46.52 31.72
N ASP A 29 -7.51 -45.71 30.71
CA ASP A 29 -7.97 -44.31 30.56
C ASP A 29 -7.57 -43.40 31.75
N ASP A 30 -6.44 -43.69 32.41
CA ASP A 30 -5.90 -42.84 33.47
C ASP A 30 -5.65 -41.41 32.98
N VAL A 31 -5.91 -40.44 33.86
CA VAL A 31 -5.86 -39.01 33.54
C VAL A 31 -4.84 -38.33 34.41
N THR A 32 -3.86 -37.72 33.75
CA THR A 32 -2.85 -36.90 34.43
C THR A 32 -3.46 -35.76 35.23
N ARG A 33 -2.74 -35.33 36.28
CA ARG A 33 -2.88 -33.96 36.83
C ARG A 33 -2.64 -32.91 35.75
N LEU A 34 -2.92 -31.64 36.05
CA LEU A 34 -2.50 -30.55 35.17
C LEU A 34 -0.97 -30.58 34.97
N ILE A 35 -0.57 -30.68 33.71
CA ILE A 35 0.81 -30.67 33.26
C ILE A 35 1.02 -29.55 32.23
N PRO A 36 2.20 -28.91 32.20
CA PRO A 36 2.46 -27.78 31.32
C PRO A 36 2.69 -28.18 29.86
N LEU A 37 2.37 -27.26 28.95
CA LEU A 37 2.95 -27.16 27.61
C LEU A 37 4.20 -26.26 27.62
N PHE A 38 4.99 -26.27 26.56
CA PHE A 38 6.13 -25.37 26.43
C PHE A 38 5.69 -23.91 26.35
N SER A 39 6.24 -23.07 27.22
CA SER A 39 5.89 -21.64 27.29
C SER A 39 6.48 -20.80 26.15
N SER A 40 7.41 -21.35 25.36
CA SER A 40 8.00 -20.67 24.20
C SER A 40 7.01 -20.49 23.04
N GLU A 41 5.90 -21.23 23.06
CA GLU A 41 4.89 -21.18 22.01
C GLU A 41 3.48 -21.46 22.58
N TYR A 42 2.58 -20.48 22.45
CA TYR A 42 1.19 -20.63 22.86
C TYR A 42 0.36 -21.28 21.74
N ALA A 43 0.58 -22.58 21.50
CA ALA A 43 -0.13 -23.40 20.52
C ALA A 43 -0.82 -24.58 21.21
N MET A 44 -2.01 -24.32 21.74
CA MET A 44 -2.75 -25.30 22.55
C MET A 44 -3.37 -26.40 21.66
N PRO A 45 -3.01 -27.68 21.83
CA PRO A 45 -3.67 -28.78 21.12
C PRO A 45 -5.14 -28.87 21.53
N PRO A 46 -6.09 -29.07 20.59
CA PRO A 46 -7.50 -29.16 20.93
C PRO A 46 -7.80 -30.41 21.76
N VAL A 47 -8.88 -30.38 22.54
CA VAL A 47 -9.37 -31.56 23.28
C VAL A 47 -9.58 -32.72 22.29
N GLY A 48 -9.09 -33.90 22.67
CA GLY A 48 -9.07 -35.12 21.86
C GLY A 48 -7.83 -35.28 20.98
N ALA A 49 -6.96 -34.27 20.85
CA ALA A 49 -5.73 -34.36 20.08
C ALA A 49 -4.72 -35.33 20.72
N LEU A 50 -4.03 -36.10 19.88
CA LEU A 50 -2.90 -36.93 20.30
C LEU A 50 -1.68 -36.06 20.60
N VAL A 51 -1.05 -36.31 21.76
CA VAL A 51 0.13 -35.60 22.22
C VAL A 51 1.16 -36.56 22.80
N ALA A 52 2.44 -36.25 22.61
CA ALA A 52 3.54 -36.94 23.28
C ALA A 52 3.84 -36.25 24.62
N VAL A 53 4.02 -37.03 25.69
CA VAL A 53 4.26 -36.55 27.05
C VAL A 53 5.51 -37.22 27.60
N VAL A 54 6.39 -36.42 28.20
CA VAL A 54 7.55 -36.92 28.97
C VAL A 54 7.23 -36.85 30.44
N HIS A 55 7.34 -37.96 31.15
CA HIS A 55 7.18 -38.01 32.60
C HIS A 55 8.50 -37.85 33.34
N LEU A 56 8.46 -37.16 34.48
CA LEU A 56 9.62 -37.03 35.35
C LEU A 56 9.99 -38.37 35.98
N SER A 57 11.27 -38.70 36.01
CA SER A 57 11.79 -39.94 36.61
C SER A 57 11.76 -39.97 38.13
N ASN A 58 11.35 -38.87 38.77
CA ASN A 58 11.34 -38.69 40.22
C ASN A 58 10.07 -39.21 40.90
N GLY A 59 9.19 -39.91 40.17
CA GLY A 59 7.98 -40.52 40.71
C GLY A 59 6.87 -39.54 41.06
N ALA A 60 7.05 -38.23 40.80
CA ALA A 60 5.92 -37.31 40.76
C ALA A 60 5.10 -37.62 39.49
N GLU A 61 3.77 -37.61 39.58
CA GLU A 61 2.84 -37.65 38.41
C GLU A 61 2.95 -36.41 37.51
N ALA A 62 4.07 -35.68 37.60
CA ALA A 62 4.38 -34.52 36.79
C ALA A 62 5.03 -34.96 35.46
N GLY A 63 4.61 -34.32 34.39
CA GLY A 63 5.18 -34.48 33.05
C GLY A 63 5.12 -33.17 32.28
N VAL A 64 5.62 -33.17 31.06
CA VAL A 64 5.52 -32.04 30.12
C VAL A 64 5.07 -32.56 28.76
N VAL A 65 4.15 -31.82 28.13
CA VAL A 65 3.70 -32.15 26.78
C VAL A 65 4.70 -31.64 25.75
N LEU A 66 5.22 -32.53 24.91
CA LEU A 66 6.16 -32.19 23.85
C LEU A 66 5.49 -31.58 22.61
N GLY A 67 4.21 -31.90 22.39
CA GLY A 67 3.45 -31.46 21.22
C GLY A 67 2.70 -32.60 20.55
N ARG A 68 2.14 -32.32 19.37
CA ARG A 68 1.34 -33.26 18.56
C ARG A 68 2.26 -33.99 17.57
N PRO A 69 2.58 -35.28 17.76
CA PRO A 69 3.34 -36.02 16.76
C PRO A 69 2.51 -36.20 15.49
N TRP A 70 3.18 -36.32 14.34
CA TRP A 70 2.51 -36.77 13.13
C TRP A 70 1.91 -38.16 13.34
N SER A 71 0.75 -38.38 12.72
CA SER A 71 0.01 -39.63 12.82
C SER A 71 -0.84 -39.83 11.56
N ALA A 72 -1.50 -40.98 11.45
CA ALA A 72 -2.45 -41.23 10.35
C ALA A 72 -3.61 -40.21 10.28
N LYS A 73 -3.89 -39.48 11.37
CA LYS A 73 -4.91 -38.41 11.43
C LYS A 73 -4.33 -37.00 11.33
N LEU A 74 -3.03 -36.84 11.54
CA LEU A 74 -2.32 -35.56 11.48
C LEU A 74 -1.09 -35.74 10.60
N THR A 75 -1.29 -35.58 9.30
CA THR A 75 -0.24 -35.70 8.28
C THR A 75 0.30 -34.32 7.92
N PRO A 76 1.59 -34.19 7.55
CA PRO A 76 2.10 -32.96 6.94
C PRO A 76 1.25 -32.56 5.72
N PRO A 77 0.95 -31.27 5.51
CA PRO A 77 0.21 -30.81 4.32
C PRO A 77 1.01 -30.94 3.03
N GLU A 78 2.33 -30.77 3.15
CA GLU A 78 3.33 -30.88 2.09
C GLU A 78 4.64 -31.38 2.71
N GLY A 79 5.51 -31.96 1.89
CA GLY A 79 6.78 -32.48 2.36
C GLY A 79 7.70 -32.90 1.22
N PHE A 80 8.84 -32.23 1.11
CA PHE A 80 9.93 -32.56 0.20
C PHE A 80 11.24 -32.02 0.78
N GLU A 81 12.37 -32.48 0.23
CA GLU A 81 13.70 -32.05 0.69
C GLU A 81 13.88 -30.54 0.51
N GLY A 82 14.32 -29.84 1.56
CA GLY A 82 14.54 -28.39 1.54
C GLY A 82 13.34 -27.52 1.92
N LEU A 83 12.19 -28.11 2.27
CA LEU A 83 11.03 -27.38 2.77
C LEU A 83 11.13 -27.13 4.29
N TYR A 84 10.99 -25.88 4.71
CA TYR A 84 10.59 -25.50 6.07
C TYR A 84 9.16 -24.99 6.06
N ARG A 85 8.34 -25.43 7.02
CA ARG A 85 6.96 -24.96 7.16
C ARG A 85 6.55 -24.91 8.63
N LYS A 86 5.85 -23.85 9.00
CA LYS A 86 5.18 -23.70 10.30
C LYS A 86 3.77 -23.15 10.08
N ASP A 87 2.76 -23.97 10.38
CA ASP A 87 1.37 -23.55 10.43
C ASP A 87 1.07 -22.90 11.79
N PHE A 88 0.35 -21.78 11.75
CA PHE A 88 -0.10 -21.05 12.94
C PHE A 88 -1.58 -21.32 13.26
N ASP A 89 -2.34 -21.87 12.30
CA ASP A 89 -3.72 -22.31 12.50
C ASP A 89 -3.82 -23.78 12.91
N LEU A 90 -4.91 -24.16 13.61
CA LEU A 90 -5.19 -25.56 13.95
C LEU A 90 -5.52 -26.41 12.72
N THR A 91 -6.06 -25.78 11.68
CA THR A 91 -6.35 -26.32 10.36
C THR A 91 -5.18 -26.00 9.43
N PRO A 92 -4.35 -26.99 9.07
CA PRO A 92 -3.19 -26.73 8.24
C PRO A 92 -3.57 -26.10 6.89
N GLY A 93 -2.78 -25.13 6.44
CA GLY A 93 -2.99 -24.41 5.18
C GLY A 93 -3.62 -23.03 5.33
N GLN A 94 -4.34 -22.74 6.41
CA GLN A 94 -5.07 -21.47 6.58
C GLN A 94 -4.14 -20.29 6.90
N CYS A 95 -3.21 -20.49 7.84
CA CYS A 95 -2.20 -19.49 8.19
C CYS A 95 -0.85 -20.18 8.40
N TYR A 96 0.17 -19.80 7.63
CA TYR A 96 1.49 -20.43 7.72
C TYR A 96 2.62 -19.54 7.22
N PHE A 97 3.82 -19.86 7.69
CA PHE A 97 5.07 -19.44 7.08
C PHE A 97 5.78 -20.66 6.49
N ARG A 98 6.24 -20.56 5.24
CA ARG A 98 7.04 -21.59 4.58
C ARG A 98 8.26 -21.02 3.87
N TYR A 99 9.29 -21.84 3.73
CA TYR A 99 10.47 -21.59 2.91
C TYR A 99 10.80 -22.81 2.07
N ASP A 100 10.89 -22.63 0.74
CA ASP A 100 11.27 -23.64 -0.23
C ASP A 100 12.67 -23.33 -0.77
N ALA A 101 13.66 -24.16 -0.41
CA ALA A 101 15.05 -23.97 -0.81
C ALA A 101 15.34 -24.30 -2.29
N ALA A 102 14.45 -25.03 -2.98
CA ALA A 102 14.63 -25.33 -4.40
C ALA A 102 14.24 -24.13 -5.29
N GLY A 103 13.17 -23.43 -4.91
CA GLY A 103 12.69 -22.18 -5.52
C GLY A 103 13.23 -20.88 -4.89
N PRO A 104 14.22 -20.96 -3.99
CA PRO A 104 14.44 -20.07 -2.83
C PRO A 104 13.29 -19.09 -2.51
N GLU A 105 12.10 -19.60 -2.21
CA GLU A 105 10.90 -18.79 -1.95
C GLU A 105 10.51 -18.84 -0.48
N SER A 106 10.28 -17.67 0.14
CA SER A 106 9.56 -17.57 1.42
C SER A 106 8.14 -17.09 1.17
N LEU A 107 7.16 -17.73 1.80
CA LEU A 107 5.76 -17.33 1.73
C LEU A 107 5.18 -17.24 3.14
N PHE A 108 4.63 -16.06 3.45
CA PHE A 108 3.71 -15.89 4.56
C PHE A 108 2.29 -15.86 4.00
N HIS A 109 1.49 -16.84 4.35
CA HIS A 109 0.10 -16.97 3.92
C HIS A 109 -0.82 -16.77 5.13
N ASN A 110 -1.84 -15.93 4.96
CA ASN A 110 -2.85 -15.61 5.96
C ASN A 110 -4.19 -15.41 5.25
N GLU A 111 -5.22 -16.16 5.65
CA GLU A 111 -6.60 -15.99 5.15
C GLU A 111 -7.39 -14.93 5.93
N GLY A 112 -6.89 -14.47 7.08
CA GLY A 112 -7.48 -13.42 7.90
C GLY A 112 -6.84 -12.05 7.71
N ASP A 113 -7.23 -11.11 8.58
CA ASP A 113 -6.65 -9.78 8.61
C ASP A 113 -5.18 -9.81 9.06
N SER A 114 -4.37 -8.91 8.51
CA SER A 114 -2.96 -8.73 8.89
C SER A 114 -2.75 -7.33 9.45
N ALA A 115 -2.20 -7.25 10.65
CA ALA A 115 -1.81 -6.00 11.29
C ALA A 115 -0.30 -6.01 11.59
N VAL A 116 0.40 -4.95 11.21
CA VAL A 116 1.83 -4.77 11.45
C VAL A 116 2.05 -3.47 12.20
N GLU A 117 2.62 -3.55 13.41
CA GLU A 117 2.97 -2.39 14.23
C GLU A 117 4.49 -2.32 14.42
N ILE A 118 5.07 -1.16 14.13
CA ILE A 118 6.51 -0.93 14.23
C ILE A 118 6.73 0.30 15.10
N GLN A 119 7.20 0.08 16.32
CA GLN A 119 7.49 1.15 17.28
C GLN A 119 8.78 1.92 16.94
N GLY A 120 9.68 1.29 16.18
CA GLY A 120 10.96 1.84 15.75
C GLY A 120 10.95 2.28 14.30
N SER A 121 12.15 2.36 13.71
CA SER A 121 12.32 2.61 12.29
C SER A 121 12.17 1.32 11.47
N GLN A 122 11.58 1.43 10.29
CA GLN A 122 11.54 0.36 9.29
C GLN A 122 12.38 0.76 8.08
N ASP A 123 13.28 -0.13 7.65
CA ASP A 123 13.99 -0.04 6.38
C ASP A 123 13.63 -1.26 5.53
N THR A 124 13.28 -1.03 4.26
CA THR A 124 12.89 -2.08 3.32
C THR A 124 13.71 -1.95 2.05
N ARG A 125 14.60 -2.91 1.80
CA ARG A 125 15.43 -2.97 0.59
C ARG A 125 15.05 -4.16 -0.28
N ILE A 126 14.60 -3.88 -1.50
CA ILE A 126 14.25 -4.89 -2.51
C ILE A 126 15.25 -4.74 -3.67
N LYS A 127 15.98 -5.82 -3.98
CA LYS A 127 16.98 -5.81 -5.07
C LYS A 127 16.38 -6.17 -6.43
N GLY A 128 15.35 -7.01 -6.43
CA GLY A 128 14.55 -7.32 -7.61
C GLY A 128 13.34 -6.39 -7.69
N ASP A 129 12.28 -6.90 -8.29
CA ASP A 129 11.06 -6.14 -8.50
C ASP A 129 10.11 -6.21 -7.29
N ARG A 130 9.34 -5.16 -7.08
CA ARG A 130 8.19 -5.14 -6.16
C ARG A 130 6.91 -5.00 -6.97
N THR A 131 6.02 -5.98 -6.80
CA THR A 131 4.64 -5.93 -7.34
C THR A 131 3.67 -5.90 -6.18
N GLU A 132 2.69 -5.00 -6.21
CA GLU A 132 1.66 -4.86 -5.19
C GLU A 132 0.30 -4.72 -5.86
N THR A 133 -0.65 -5.56 -5.42
CA THR A 133 -2.03 -5.57 -5.92
C THR A 133 -2.96 -5.39 -4.72
N ILE A 134 -3.83 -4.39 -4.79
CA ILE A 134 -4.86 -4.11 -3.80
C ILE A 134 -6.19 -4.11 -4.53
N GLU A 135 -7.05 -5.11 -4.25
CA GLU A 135 -8.38 -5.21 -4.85
C GLU A 135 -9.40 -4.28 -4.19
N GLY A 136 -9.15 -3.93 -2.92
CA GLY A 136 -9.94 -2.97 -2.14
C GLY A 136 -9.40 -1.55 -2.26
N SER A 137 -9.44 -0.80 -1.16
CA SER A 137 -8.89 0.54 -1.05
C SER A 137 -7.54 0.56 -0.35
N THR A 138 -6.77 1.63 -0.57
CA THR A 138 -5.55 1.93 0.19
C THR A 138 -5.63 3.34 0.74
N ASP A 139 -5.33 3.48 2.03
CA ASP A 139 -5.26 4.75 2.74
C ASP A 139 -3.87 4.89 3.36
N THR A 140 -3.16 5.96 3.01
CA THR A 140 -1.81 6.23 3.54
C THR A 140 -1.77 7.59 4.20
N THR A 141 -1.37 7.63 5.48
CA THR A 141 -1.17 8.88 6.23
C THR A 141 0.26 8.98 6.69
N VAL A 142 0.96 10.03 6.23
CA VAL A 142 2.31 10.38 6.70
C VAL A 142 2.22 11.68 7.48
N LYS A 143 2.50 11.63 8.79
CA LYS A 143 2.46 12.83 9.66
C LYS A 143 3.68 13.74 9.50
N GLY A 144 4.79 13.17 9.04
CA GLY A 144 6.02 13.89 8.72
C GLY A 144 6.12 14.20 7.23
N ASN A 145 7.35 14.19 6.71
CA ASN A 145 7.61 14.42 5.28
C ASN A 145 7.57 13.10 4.50
N CYS A 146 7.06 13.15 3.27
CA CYS A 146 7.20 12.09 2.28
C CYS A 146 8.11 12.59 1.14
N SER A 147 9.09 11.79 0.74
CA SER A 147 9.99 12.06 -0.38
C SER A 147 10.16 10.79 -1.20
N GLU A 148 9.93 10.89 -2.50
CA GLU A 148 10.07 9.77 -3.44
C GLU A 148 11.04 10.17 -4.56
N THR A 149 11.85 9.23 -5.04
CA THR A 149 12.77 9.44 -6.15
C THR A 149 12.74 8.24 -7.07
N VAL A 150 12.34 8.48 -8.32
CA VAL A 150 12.31 7.48 -9.38
C VAL A 150 13.41 7.83 -10.39
N GLN A 151 14.40 6.96 -10.56
CA GLN A 151 15.50 7.19 -11.52
C GLN A 151 15.07 6.92 -12.97
N GLY A 152 14.12 6.00 -13.15
CA GLY A 152 13.53 5.66 -14.44
C GLY A 152 12.25 6.45 -14.71
N SER A 153 11.36 5.85 -15.50
CA SER A 153 10.06 6.44 -15.80
C SER A 153 9.04 6.17 -14.68
N GLN A 154 8.16 7.13 -14.46
CA GLN A 154 6.96 6.97 -13.62
C GLN A 154 5.71 7.12 -14.51
N THR A 155 4.77 6.19 -14.35
CA THR A 155 3.47 6.20 -15.05
C THR A 155 2.36 6.06 -14.03
N THR A 156 1.32 6.88 -14.16
CA THR A 156 0.13 6.84 -13.30
C THR A 156 -1.12 6.85 -14.17
N ALA A 157 -2.00 5.86 -13.99
CA ALA A 157 -3.25 5.75 -14.72
C ALA A 157 -4.41 5.75 -13.69
N ILE A 158 -5.29 6.74 -13.81
CA ILE A 158 -6.46 6.91 -12.94
C ILE A 158 -7.68 6.86 -13.85
N GLN A 159 -8.57 5.88 -13.65
CA GLN A 159 -9.77 5.71 -14.48
C GLN A 159 -10.91 6.65 -14.06
N GLY A 160 -10.96 7.00 -12.77
CA GLY A 160 -11.88 7.99 -12.21
C GLY A 160 -11.22 9.37 -12.07
N ASP A 161 -11.61 10.11 -11.04
CA ASP A 161 -11.09 11.44 -10.78
C ASP A 161 -9.82 11.44 -9.91
N ALA A 162 -8.92 12.37 -10.19
CA ALA A 162 -7.76 12.67 -9.36
C ALA A 162 -7.96 14.00 -8.64
N GLN A 163 -7.93 14.00 -7.30
CA GLN A 163 -7.99 15.21 -6.50
C GLN A 163 -6.66 15.42 -5.76
N ILE A 164 -6.05 16.58 -5.98
CA ILE A 164 -4.83 17.01 -5.27
C ILE A 164 -5.17 18.28 -4.51
N THR A 165 -5.00 18.26 -3.19
CA THR A 165 -5.19 19.43 -2.31
C THR A 165 -3.87 19.75 -1.64
N VAL A 166 -3.37 20.97 -1.88
CA VAL A 166 -2.13 21.47 -1.29
C VAL A 166 -2.46 22.77 -0.55
N SER A 167 -2.16 22.82 0.75
CA SER A 167 -2.40 24.02 1.56
C SER A 167 -1.37 25.13 1.31
N GLY A 168 -0.15 24.73 0.93
CA GLY A 168 0.92 25.64 0.54
C GLY A 168 1.02 25.81 -0.99
N LYS A 169 2.24 25.73 -1.50
CA LYS A 169 2.54 25.88 -2.93
C LYS A 169 2.67 24.52 -3.62
N LEU A 170 1.99 24.35 -4.75
CA LEU A 170 2.25 23.25 -5.68
C LEU A 170 3.20 23.73 -6.78
N THR A 171 4.25 22.97 -7.08
CA THR A 171 5.20 23.26 -8.17
C THR A 171 5.39 22.02 -9.03
N LEU A 172 5.16 22.15 -10.33
CA LEU A 172 5.51 21.14 -11.34
C LEU A 172 6.69 21.67 -12.15
N GLN A 173 7.79 20.93 -12.19
CA GLN A 173 9.02 21.36 -12.87
C GLN A 173 9.50 20.29 -13.86
N VAL A 174 9.79 20.74 -15.09
CA VAL A 174 10.41 19.92 -16.15
C VAL A 174 11.60 20.69 -16.70
N GLY A 175 12.81 20.30 -16.28
CA GLY A 175 14.02 21.07 -16.55
C GLY A 175 13.88 22.51 -16.04
N GLY A 176 14.02 23.49 -16.95
CA GLY A 176 13.84 24.91 -16.64
C GLY A 176 12.40 25.44 -16.74
N CYS A 177 11.43 24.61 -17.13
CA CYS A 177 10.02 25.01 -17.20
C CYS A 177 9.33 24.73 -15.86
N THR A 178 8.55 25.69 -15.35
CA THR A 178 7.82 25.55 -14.09
C THR A 178 6.38 26.02 -14.20
N VAL A 179 5.47 25.26 -13.62
CA VAL A 179 4.10 25.66 -13.31
C VAL A 179 3.95 25.71 -11.80
N GLN A 180 3.50 26.83 -11.25
CA GLN A 180 3.29 26.99 -9.81
C GLN A 180 1.87 27.45 -9.51
N ILE A 181 1.33 26.93 -8.42
CA ILE A 181 0.05 27.35 -7.82
C ILE A 181 0.35 27.71 -6.36
N ASP A 182 0.11 28.96 -5.97
CA ASP A 182 0.46 29.50 -4.65
C ASP A 182 -0.77 29.97 -3.84
N GLY A 183 -1.93 29.39 -4.13
CA GLY A 183 -3.22 29.64 -3.47
C GLY A 183 -3.98 30.86 -3.99
N SER A 184 -3.28 31.82 -4.59
CA SER A 184 -3.88 33.05 -5.15
C SER A 184 -3.66 33.21 -6.65
N SER A 185 -2.63 32.56 -7.19
CA SER A 185 -2.25 32.69 -8.59
C SER A 185 -1.80 31.36 -9.19
N VAL A 186 -1.80 31.33 -10.52
CA VAL A 186 -1.14 30.31 -11.32
C VAL A 186 -0.08 31.00 -12.16
N SER A 187 1.19 30.61 -12.00
CA SER A 187 2.30 31.15 -12.78
C SER A 187 2.94 30.08 -13.64
N VAL A 188 3.17 30.40 -14.92
CA VAL A 188 3.90 29.55 -15.85
C VAL A 188 5.17 30.29 -16.28
N THR A 189 6.33 29.69 -16.03
CA THR A 189 7.62 30.23 -16.46
C THR A 189 8.27 29.26 -17.44
N ALA A 190 8.57 29.76 -18.63
CA ALA A 190 9.24 29.01 -19.68
C ALA A 190 10.27 29.92 -20.38
N ALA A 191 11.46 29.38 -20.65
CA ALA A 191 12.56 30.15 -21.24
C ALA A 191 12.35 30.54 -22.71
N SER A 192 11.56 29.77 -23.45
CA SER A 192 11.36 29.98 -24.90
C SER A 192 9.95 30.48 -25.22
N ALA A 193 8.93 29.70 -24.88
CA ALA A 193 7.55 30.06 -25.21
C ALA A 193 6.55 29.30 -24.32
N VAL A 194 5.38 29.91 -24.15
CA VAL A 194 4.14 29.24 -23.73
C VAL A 194 3.22 29.18 -24.96
N ARG A 195 2.80 27.99 -25.38
CA ARG A 195 1.93 27.79 -26.54
C ARG A 195 0.60 27.21 -26.10
N LEU A 196 -0.50 27.83 -26.52
CA LEU A 196 -1.87 27.38 -26.28
C LEU A 196 -2.52 27.15 -27.65
N ASN A 197 -2.94 25.93 -27.94
CA ASN A 197 -3.59 25.56 -29.21
C ASN A 197 -4.98 25.01 -28.91
N ALA A 198 -5.99 25.86 -29.07
CA ALA A 198 -7.38 25.51 -28.85
C ALA A 198 -8.26 26.34 -29.80
N PRO A 199 -9.47 25.87 -30.16
CA PRO A 199 -10.41 26.65 -30.97
C PRO A 199 -10.78 28.01 -30.34
N THR A 200 -10.83 28.08 -29.01
CA THR A 200 -11.17 29.29 -28.26
C THR A 200 -10.30 29.38 -27.00
N LEU A 201 -9.77 30.56 -26.73
CA LEU A 201 -9.20 30.95 -25.44
C LEU A 201 -10.06 32.09 -24.86
N SER A 202 -10.71 31.85 -23.71
CA SER A 202 -11.47 32.88 -22.98
C SER A 202 -10.67 33.37 -21.77
N LEU A 203 -10.61 34.68 -21.58
CA LEU A 203 -9.97 35.33 -20.44
C LEU A 203 -10.97 36.32 -19.82
N GLU A 204 -11.46 35.98 -18.63
CA GLU A 204 -12.41 36.81 -17.89
C GLU A 204 -11.70 37.46 -16.70
N GLY A 205 -11.69 38.78 -16.71
CA GLY A 205 -11.07 39.58 -15.66
C GLY A 205 -11.35 41.05 -15.90
N THR A 206 -11.14 41.87 -14.87
CA THR A 206 -11.29 43.32 -15.00
C THR A 206 -10.20 43.92 -15.89
N THR A 207 -9.05 43.26 -16.01
CA THR A 207 -7.92 43.73 -16.82
C THR A 207 -7.12 42.54 -17.34
N VAL A 208 -6.78 42.58 -18.63
CA VAL A 208 -5.79 41.70 -19.25
C VAL A 208 -4.59 42.56 -19.65
N GLN A 209 -3.42 42.30 -19.07
CA GLN A 209 -2.19 43.02 -19.39
C GLN A 209 -1.30 42.18 -20.32
N ILE A 210 -0.87 42.78 -21.42
CA ILE A 210 0.09 42.18 -22.36
C ILE A 210 1.24 43.16 -22.51
N ASN A 211 2.43 42.77 -22.07
CA ASN A 211 3.62 43.57 -22.15
C ASN A 211 4.69 42.82 -22.95
N GLY A 212 5.09 43.41 -24.07
CA GLY A 212 6.15 42.89 -24.93
C GLY A 212 6.56 43.98 -25.91
N ALA A 213 7.78 43.88 -26.44
CA ALA A 213 8.28 44.82 -27.45
C ALA A 213 7.39 44.81 -28.72
N THR A 214 6.72 43.70 -29.00
CA THR A 214 5.75 43.57 -30.09
C THR A 214 4.59 42.68 -29.64
N VAL A 215 3.37 43.12 -29.89
CA VAL A 215 2.14 42.35 -29.66
C VAL A 215 1.44 42.18 -31.01
N ASN A 216 1.49 40.98 -31.58
CA ASN A 216 0.85 40.66 -32.85
C ASN A 216 -0.52 40.00 -32.58
N ILE A 217 -1.58 40.64 -33.05
CA ILE A 217 -2.96 40.11 -32.99
C ILE A 217 -3.43 39.98 -34.44
N ILE A 218 -3.71 38.75 -34.87
CA ILE A 218 -4.14 38.43 -36.23
C ILE A 218 -5.39 37.57 -36.13
N GLY A 219 -6.51 38.05 -36.65
CA GLY A 219 -7.68 37.22 -36.89
C GLY A 219 -7.39 36.43 -38.15
N GLY A 220 -7.20 35.11 -38.06
CA GLY A 220 -6.70 34.32 -39.20
C GLY A 220 -7.40 34.61 -40.54
N ALA A 221 -8.65 34.16 -40.70
CA ALA A 221 -9.50 34.51 -41.84
C ALA A 221 -10.51 35.63 -41.54
N GLY A 222 -10.41 36.24 -40.34
CA GLY A 222 -11.42 37.15 -39.80
C GLY A 222 -10.79 38.44 -39.29
N ASP A 223 -11.64 39.38 -38.92
CA ASP A 223 -11.23 40.68 -38.40
C ASP A 223 -10.88 40.61 -36.89
N CYS A 224 -9.96 41.46 -36.43
CA CYS A 224 -9.73 41.68 -35.01
C CYS A 224 -10.63 42.82 -34.55
N ALA A 225 -11.56 42.60 -33.64
CA ALA A 225 -12.49 43.64 -33.20
C ALA A 225 -12.43 43.91 -31.69
N ILE A 226 -12.57 45.17 -31.29
CA ILE A 226 -12.75 45.59 -29.90
C ILE A 226 -14.14 46.23 -29.78
N MET A 227 -14.99 45.74 -28.87
CA MET A 227 -16.38 46.20 -28.72
C MET A 227 -17.17 46.20 -30.04
N GLY A 228 -16.91 45.22 -30.92
CA GLY A 228 -17.55 45.11 -32.23
C GLY A 228 -17.04 46.10 -33.29
N LYS A 229 -16.01 46.91 -32.99
CA LYS A 229 -15.33 47.77 -33.96
C LYS A 229 -14.10 47.06 -34.52
N SER A 230 -14.03 46.97 -35.85
CA SER A 230 -12.89 46.43 -36.57
C SER A 230 -11.61 47.20 -36.28
N LEU A 231 -10.52 46.50 -35.95
CA LEU A 231 -9.18 47.11 -35.88
C LEU A 231 -8.57 47.28 -37.27
N VAL A 232 -9.06 46.54 -38.29
CA VAL A 232 -8.50 46.55 -39.65
C VAL A 232 -9.23 47.52 -40.60
N THR A 233 -10.56 47.63 -40.48
CA THR A 233 -11.43 48.27 -41.48
C THR A 233 -12.28 49.42 -40.94
N HIS A 234 -11.97 49.95 -39.75
CA HIS A 234 -12.75 51.08 -39.20
C HIS A 234 -12.43 52.41 -39.89
N THR A 235 -13.38 53.34 -39.78
CA THR A 235 -13.26 54.72 -40.24
C THR A 235 -13.30 55.68 -39.05
N HIS A 236 -12.52 56.76 -39.14
CA HIS A 236 -12.63 57.88 -38.21
C HIS A 236 -13.69 58.88 -38.71
N THR A 237 -14.41 59.53 -37.80
CA THR A 237 -15.33 60.61 -38.13
C THR A 237 -14.74 61.95 -37.66
N SER A 238 -14.68 62.92 -38.56
CA SER A 238 -14.35 64.30 -38.23
C SER A 238 -15.62 65.15 -38.12
N THR A 239 -15.56 66.25 -37.38
CA THR A 239 -16.69 67.18 -37.19
C THR A 239 -17.02 68.03 -38.42
N ALA A 240 -16.26 67.92 -39.51
CA ALA A 240 -16.51 68.67 -40.75
C ALA A 240 -17.55 67.94 -41.64
N PRO A 241 -18.54 68.64 -42.23
CA PRO A 241 -19.54 68.01 -43.08
C PRO A 241 -18.93 67.37 -44.34
N GLY A 242 -19.11 66.06 -44.51
CA GLY A 242 -18.92 65.36 -45.79
C GLY A 242 -17.59 64.66 -46.03
N SER A 243 -16.69 64.52 -45.06
CA SER A 243 -15.40 63.84 -45.27
C SER A 243 -15.23 62.59 -44.40
N PRO A 244 -15.40 61.36 -44.93
CA PRO A 244 -14.85 60.18 -44.29
C PRO A 244 -13.33 60.31 -44.31
N THR A 245 -12.69 60.31 -43.14
CA THR A 245 -11.24 60.29 -43.07
C THR A 245 -10.74 58.88 -43.37
N THR A 246 -9.56 58.80 -44.00
CA THR A 246 -8.91 57.54 -44.37
C THR A 246 -8.79 56.57 -43.19
N PRO A 247 -8.79 55.24 -43.44
CA PRO A 247 -8.53 54.24 -42.41
C PRO A 247 -7.25 54.56 -41.61
N PRO A 248 -7.12 54.07 -40.38
CA PRO A 248 -5.86 54.17 -39.64
C PRO A 248 -4.74 53.55 -40.47
N LEU A 249 -3.58 54.22 -40.48
CA LEU A 249 -2.33 53.67 -41.01
C LEU A 249 -1.85 52.49 -40.15
#